data_AF-A0A3D2AZ31-F1
#
_entry.id   AF-A0A3D2AZ31-F1
#
_cell.length_a   1.000
_cell.length_b   1.000
_cell.length_c   1.000
_cell.angle_alpha   90.00
_cell.angle_beta   90.00
_cell.angle_gamma   90.00
#
_symmetry.space_group_name_H-M   'P 1'
#
loop_
_entity.id
_entity.type
_entity.pdbx_description
1 polymer ?
#
loop_
_entity_poly.entity_id
_entity_poly.type
_entity_poly.pdbx_seq_one_letter_code
_entity_poly.pdbx_strand_id
1 'polypeptide(L)'
;AAREAGEISRPPGSMERYNINENDRYWFESLATPQPIGTSLQEITLTGAINRVPKKCYIRATAYEHQYFQAYYDSLKSDSSWKLFDLHCGHIVMADMPVELAEILIDVA
;
A
#
# COMPACT_ATOMS: atom_id res chain seq x y z
N ALA A 1 -17.99 -12.41 -0.60
CA ALA A 1 -18.46 -11.96 -1.92
C ALA A 1 -17.82 -12.78 -3.06
N ALA A 2 -16.69 -12.39 -3.66
CA ALA A 2 -16.14 -13.05 -4.87
C ALA A 2 -15.90 -14.58 -4.71
N ARG A 3 -15.29 -15.01 -3.60
CA ARG A 3 -15.10 -16.44 -3.29
C ARG A 3 -16.43 -17.20 -3.19
N GLU A 4 -17.41 -16.62 -2.51
CA GLU A 4 -18.73 -17.23 -2.30
C GLU A 4 -19.52 -17.30 -3.61
N ALA A 5 -19.27 -16.38 -4.54
CA ALA A 5 -19.82 -16.37 -5.89
C ALA A 5 -19.12 -17.32 -6.88
N GLY A 6 -18.06 -18.02 -6.45
CA GLY A 6 -17.30 -18.93 -7.32
C GLY A 6 -16.37 -18.23 -8.32
N GLU A 7 -16.07 -16.94 -8.11
CA GLU A 7 -15.16 -16.17 -8.97
C GLU A 7 -13.69 -16.51 -8.67
N ILE A 8 -12.80 -16.36 -9.65
CA ILE A 8 -11.36 -16.58 -9.50
C ILE A 8 -10.54 -15.29 -9.34
N SER A 9 -11.16 -14.14 -9.62
CA SER A 9 -10.59 -12.81 -9.51
C SER A 9 -11.64 -11.82 -9.04
N ARG A 10 -11.19 -10.68 -8.52
CA ARG A 10 -12.03 -9.52 -8.20
C ARG A 10 -11.70 -8.38 -9.15
N PRO A 11 -12.68 -7.52 -9.52
CA PRO A 11 -12.39 -6.34 -10.33
C PRO A 11 -11.36 -5.44 -9.65
N PRO A 12 -10.65 -4.60 -10.41
CA PRO A 12 -9.78 -3.58 -9.83
C PRO A 12 -10.59 -2.67 -8.90
N GLY A 13 -9.92 -2.07 -7.91
CA GLY A 13 -10.55 -1.04 -7.09
C GLY A 13 -10.87 0.22 -7.90
N SER A 14 -11.72 1.09 -7.36
CA SER A 14 -12.10 2.33 -8.03
C SER A 14 -11.06 3.44 -7.83
N MET A 15 -11.09 4.41 -8.74
CA MET A 15 -10.33 5.66 -8.64
C MET A 15 -10.58 6.36 -7.29
N GLU A 16 -11.85 6.46 -6.89
CA GLU A 16 -12.24 7.06 -5.62
C GLU A 16 -11.72 6.27 -4.43
N ARG A 17 -11.77 4.92 -4.50
CA ARG A 17 -11.21 4.07 -3.46
C ARG A 17 -9.72 4.35 -3.24
N TYR A 18 -8.96 4.61 -4.30
CA TYR A 18 -7.51 4.82 -4.19
C TYR A 18 -7.09 6.29 -4.14
N ASN A 19 -8.04 7.21 -4.16
CA ASN A 19 -7.81 8.65 -4.27
C ASN A 19 -6.80 8.98 -5.39
N ILE A 20 -7.02 8.43 -6.59
CA ILE A 20 -6.15 8.66 -7.75
C ILE A 20 -6.38 10.07 -8.29
N ASN A 21 -5.29 10.76 -8.63
CA ASN A 21 -5.32 12.05 -9.32
C ASN A 21 -6.15 11.95 -10.62
N GLU A 22 -7.06 12.89 -10.85
CA GLU A 22 -7.93 12.88 -12.02
C GLU A 22 -7.15 12.91 -13.35
N ASN A 23 -5.99 13.58 -13.37
CA ASN A 23 -5.11 13.64 -14.54
C ASN A 23 -4.54 12.27 -14.92
N ASP A 24 -4.42 11.36 -13.95
CA ASP A 24 -3.85 10.03 -14.12
C ASP A 24 -4.92 8.96 -14.37
N ARG A 25 -6.20 9.35 -14.48
CA ARG A 25 -7.32 8.42 -14.68
C ARG A 25 -7.09 7.44 -15.81
N TYR A 26 -6.84 7.94 -17.01
CA TYR A 26 -6.71 7.09 -18.19
C TYR A 26 -5.52 6.13 -18.04
N TRP A 27 -4.41 6.63 -17.50
CA TRP A 27 -3.24 5.81 -17.22
C TRP A 27 -3.57 4.70 -16.20
N PHE A 28 -4.17 5.04 -15.07
CA PHE A 28 -4.55 4.08 -14.03
C PHE A 28 -5.52 3.03 -14.57
N GLU A 29 -6.61 3.45 -15.21
CA GLU A 29 -7.63 2.55 -15.77
C GLU A 29 -7.05 1.64 -16.87
N SER A 30 -6.05 2.10 -17.64
CA SER A 30 -5.36 1.28 -18.64
C SER A 30 -4.49 0.17 -18.05
N LEU A 31 -4.05 0.32 -16.80
CA LEU A 31 -3.17 -0.63 -16.11
C LEU A 31 -3.92 -1.51 -15.08
N ALA A 32 -5.11 -1.07 -14.66
CA ALA A 32 -5.89 -1.75 -13.63
C ALA A 32 -6.54 -3.03 -14.20
N THR A 33 -6.09 -4.18 -13.71
CA THR A 33 -6.60 -5.51 -14.12
C THR A 33 -7.23 -6.27 -12.95
N PRO A 34 -8.09 -7.28 -13.20
CA PRO A 34 -8.66 -8.08 -12.13
C PRO A 34 -7.60 -8.80 -11.27
N GLN A 35 -7.69 -8.67 -9.94
CA GLN A 35 -6.77 -9.31 -9.00
C GLN A 35 -7.23 -10.75 -8.67
N PRO A 36 -6.39 -11.78 -8.84
CA PRO A 36 -6.74 -13.16 -8.44
C PRO A 36 -7.06 -13.27 -6.95
N ILE A 37 -8.21 -13.87 -6.59
CA ILE A 37 -8.66 -13.92 -5.19
C ILE A 37 -7.83 -14.85 -4.31
N GLY A 38 -7.23 -15.89 -4.90
CA GLY A 38 -6.45 -16.89 -4.17
C GLY A 38 -5.28 -16.28 -3.38
N THR A 39 -4.66 -15.23 -3.91
CA THR A 39 -3.55 -14.50 -3.25
C THR A 39 -3.93 -13.88 -1.91
N SER A 40 -5.19 -13.48 -1.73
CA SER A 40 -5.69 -12.90 -0.48
C SER A 40 -6.24 -13.95 0.50
N LEU A 41 -6.49 -15.17 0.03
CA LEU A 41 -7.09 -16.26 0.80
C LEU A 41 -6.07 -17.32 1.21
N GLN A 42 -4.92 -17.36 0.54
CA GLN A 42 -3.83 -18.24 0.88
C GLN A 42 -3.29 -17.88 2.26
N GLU A 43 -3.34 -18.84 3.18
CA GLU A 43 -2.77 -18.68 4.52
C GLU A 43 -1.26 -18.44 4.44
N ILE A 44 -0.77 -17.58 5.32
CA ILE A 44 0.66 -17.33 5.50
C ILE A 44 1.10 -17.77 6.89
N THR A 45 2.31 -18.33 6.98
CA THR A 45 2.92 -18.68 8.27
C THR A 45 3.81 -17.54 8.74
N LEU A 46 3.40 -16.87 9.82
CA LEU A 46 4.19 -15.81 10.44
C LEU A 46 5.26 -16.41 11.35
N THR A 47 6.49 -16.47 10.85
CA THR A 47 7.64 -17.06 11.57
C THR A 47 8.39 -16.08 12.48
N GLY A 48 7.98 -14.82 12.51
CA GLY A 48 8.76 -13.75 13.15
C GLY A 48 10.01 -13.33 12.34
N ALA A 49 10.15 -13.79 11.09
CA ALA A 49 11.29 -13.45 10.22
C ALA A 49 11.52 -11.95 10.05
N ILE A 50 10.47 -11.12 10.20
CA ILE A 50 10.55 -9.66 10.20
C ILE A 50 11.54 -9.10 11.24
N ASN A 51 11.73 -9.79 12.37
CA ASN A 51 12.68 -9.39 13.41
C ASN A 51 14.15 -9.51 12.96
N ARG A 52 14.42 -10.21 11.85
CA ARG A 52 15.76 -10.34 11.25
C ARG A 52 16.03 -9.27 10.20
N VAL A 53 15.04 -8.46 9.83
CA VAL A 53 15.20 -7.39 8.84
C VAL A 53 15.86 -6.19 9.54
N PRO A 54 17.09 -5.81 9.16
CA PRO A 54 17.86 -4.80 9.89
C PRO A 54 17.37 -3.37 9.65
N LYS A 55 16.78 -3.10 8.47
CA LYS A 55 16.24 -1.79 8.09
C LYS A 55 14.77 -1.96 7.74
N LYS A 56 13.89 -1.34 8.52
CA LYS A 56 12.44 -1.37 8.33
C LYS A 56 11.95 0.07 8.19
N CYS A 57 11.13 0.32 7.18
CA CYS A 57 10.47 1.61 7.02
C CYS A 57 8.99 1.44 6.74
N TYR A 58 8.20 2.44 7.13
CA TYR A 58 6.80 2.55 6.79
C TYR A 58 6.54 3.94 6.22
N ILE A 59 5.91 4.01 5.04
CA ILE A 59 5.57 5.26 4.35
C ILE A 59 4.04 5.38 4.28
N ARG A 60 3.48 6.41 4.92
CA ARG A 60 2.03 6.65 5.00
C ARG A 60 1.59 7.70 3.98
N ALA A 61 0.74 7.30 3.04
CA ALA A 61 0.09 8.21 2.08
C ALA A 61 -1.15 8.89 2.69
N THR A 62 -0.99 10.06 3.31
CA THR A 62 -2.00 10.61 4.25
C THR A 62 -3.31 11.04 3.59
N ALA A 63 -3.33 11.36 2.30
CA ALA A 63 -4.57 11.68 1.58
C ALA A 63 -5.35 10.42 1.16
N TYR A 64 -4.77 9.22 1.27
CA TYR A 64 -5.52 7.97 1.20
C TYR A 64 -6.03 7.60 2.61
N GLU A 65 -7.27 7.96 2.93
CA GLU A 65 -7.87 7.70 4.23
C GLU A 65 -8.20 6.22 4.42
N HIS A 66 -7.39 5.52 5.23
CA HIS A 66 -7.60 4.10 5.51
C HIS A 66 -7.24 3.76 6.95
N GLN A 67 -8.26 3.48 7.78
CA GLN A 67 -8.13 3.30 9.24
C GLN A 67 -7.04 2.32 9.65
N TYR A 68 -6.91 1.19 8.93
CA TYR A 68 -5.91 0.18 9.27
C TYR A 68 -4.49 0.64 8.97
N PHE A 69 -4.28 1.42 7.90
CA PHE A 69 -2.95 1.89 7.52
C PHE A 69 -2.48 2.99 8.48
N GLN A 70 -3.41 3.83 8.92
CA GLN A 70 -3.14 4.80 9.98
C GLN A 70 -2.82 4.09 11.31
N ALA A 71 -3.62 3.09 11.71
CA ALA A 71 -3.37 2.33 12.93
C ALA A 71 -2.00 1.64 12.94
N TYR A 72 -1.55 1.07 11.81
CA TYR A 72 -0.21 0.51 11.71
C TYR A 72 0.87 1.58 11.86
N TYR A 73 0.76 2.70 11.14
CA TYR A 73 1.70 3.82 11.27
C TYR A 73 1.81 4.30 12.72
N ASP A 74 0.67 4.50 13.39
CA ASP A 74 0.61 4.95 14.78
C ASP A 74 1.20 3.92 15.75
N SER A 75 0.92 2.63 15.56
CA SER A 75 1.48 1.56 16.40
C SER A 75 3.01 1.47 16.33
N LEU A 76 3.60 1.89 15.21
CA LEU A 76 5.04 1.85 14.99
C LEU A 76 5.76 3.09 15.54
N LYS A 77 5.06 4.15 15.94
CA LYS A 77 5.69 5.39 16.47
C LYS A 77 6.54 5.15 17.71
N SER A 78 6.19 4.16 18.52
CA SER A 78 6.96 3.78 19.70
C SER A 78 8.04 2.72 19.44
N ASP A 79 8.13 2.17 18.22
CA ASP A 79 9.11 1.15 17.85
C ASP A 79 10.27 1.80 17.07
N SER A 80 11.38 2.07 17.79
CA SER A 80 12.58 2.69 17.21
C SER A 80 13.29 1.82 16.17
N SER A 81 12.89 0.55 16.00
CA SER A 81 13.41 -0.31 14.94
C SER A 81 12.78 -0.03 13.57
N TRP A 82 11.82 0.89 13.49
CA TRP A 82 11.21 1.38 12.26
C TRP A 82 11.51 2.85 12.00
N LYS A 83 11.79 3.18 10.74
CA LYS A 83 11.79 4.57 10.26
C LYS A 83 10.43 4.89 9.65
N LEU A 84 9.80 5.97 10.11
CA LEU A 84 8.47 6.36 9.66
C LEU A 84 8.55 7.60 8.78
N PHE A 85 7.79 7.58 7.69
CA PHE A 85 7.60 8.71 6.79
C PHE A 85 6.12 8.85 6.47
N ASP A 86 5.71 10.06 6.15
CA ASP A 86 4.40 10.31 5.57
C ASP A 86 4.50 11.32 4.43
N LEU A 87 3.60 11.16 3.47
CA LEU A 87 3.52 11.96 2.26
C LEU A 87 2.04 12.27 2.02
N HIS A 88 1.74 13.52 1.70
CA HIS A 88 0.37 13.95 1.44
C HIS A 88 -0.04 13.66 0.00
N CYS A 89 -0.30 12.38 -0.28
CA CYS A 89 -0.71 11.88 -1.60
C CYS A 89 -1.75 10.75 -1.48
N GLY A 90 -2.32 10.37 -2.63
CA GLY A 90 -3.22 9.24 -2.78
C GLY A 90 -2.51 7.90 -2.63
N HIS A 91 -3.19 6.79 -2.94
CA HIS A 91 -2.64 5.46 -2.67
C HIS A 91 -1.39 5.13 -3.49
N ILE A 92 -1.27 5.73 -4.68
CA ILE A 92 -0.22 5.44 -5.65
C ILE A 92 0.91 6.47 -5.50
N VAL A 93 1.61 6.39 -4.36
CA VAL A 93 2.69 7.32 -3.97
C VAL A 93 3.74 7.52 -5.07
N MET A 94 4.06 6.46 -5.82
CA MET A 94 5.04 6.52 -6.91
C MET A 94 4.56 7.27 -8.15
N ALA A 95 3.25 7.49 -8.31
CA ALA A 95 2.71 8.36 -9.36
C ALA A 95 2.60 9.80 -8.85
N ASP A 96 2.10 9.98 -7.63
CA ASP A 96 1.82 11.30 -7.08
C ASP A 96 3.08 12.06 -6.62
N MET A 97 4.03 11.37 -5.96
CA MET A 97 5.24 11.94 -5.35
C MET A 97 6.49 11.10 -5.65
N PRO A 98 6.83 10.89 -6.95
CA PRO A 98 7.90 9.99 -7.36
C PRO A 98 9.29 10.42 -6.85
N VAL A 99 9.55 11.73 -6.77
CA VAL A 99 10.85 12.26 -6.36
C VAL A 99 11.05 12.05 -4.85
N GLU A 100 10.08 12.47 -4.04
CA GLU A 100 10.11 12.33 -2.59
C GLU A 100 10.14 10.86 -2.17
N LEU A 101 9.36 10.00 -2.86
CA LEU A 101 9.43 8.56 -2.63
C LEU A 101 10.82 8.01 -2.95
N ALA A 102 11.42 8.41 -4.07
CA ALA A 102 12.76 7.95 -4.44
C ALA A 102 13.82 8.40 -3.41
N GLU A 103 13.75 9.64 -2.94
CA GLU A 103 14.64 10.16 -1.90
C GLU A 103 14.53 9.35 -0.60
N ILE A 104 13.30 9.06 -0.14
CA ILE A 104 13.06 8.21 1.03
C ILE A 104 13.66 6.82 0.81
N LEU A 105 13.40 6.20 -0.35
CA LEU A 105 13.90 4.86 -0.66
C LEU A 105 15.43 4.80 -0.71
N ILE A 106 16.09 5.84 -1.21
CA ILE A 106 17.57 5.95 -1.22
C ILE A 106 18.10 6.10 0.21
N ASP A 107 17.45 6.91 1.05
CA ASP A 107 17.85 7.14 2.44
C ASP A 107 17.67 5.89 3.33
N VAL A 108 16.72 5.00 3.03
CA VAL A 108 16.50 3.75 3.78
C VAL A 108 17.18 2.51 3.21
N ALA A 109 17.76 2.58 2.01
CA ALA A 109 18.53 1.49 1.39
C ALA A 109 19.77 1.13 2.24
#